data_AF-A0AA90PPA7-F1
#
_entry.id   AF-A0AA90PPA7-F1
#
_cell.length_a   1.000
_cell.length_b   1.000
_cell.length_c   1.000
_cell.angle_alpha   90.00
_cell.angle_beta   90.00
_cell.angle_gamma   90.00
#
_symmetry.space_group_name_H-M   'P 1'
#
loop_
_entity.id
_entity.type
_entity.pdbx_description
1 polymer ?
#
loop_
_entity_poly.entity_id
_entity_poly.type
_entity_poly.pdbx_seq_one_letter_code
_entity_poly.pdbx_strand_id
1 'polypeptide(L)'
;MSVTDNDREKLETSFTTRRVTELELNPVRGEFDVGHLKEINRRIFQDLPKAGFDDVKPGEFRPPAPEGKDWVKNRGLATVAGSFYVAYSSMDTNDHERLNKVLEGAVPDKLRGLKTEEFTATIGRLYAELDYVHPFSDGNSRTLRTFTKQLANEAGYDLDWSRFNKGDGGRDVLYIARDRSVNELAKPHIKDEDTMRKVVSTLDRIEGNPDLPTLLRDAVRPTRAVEFERSARADEVEVLKKHPELKEAFRTVRSAADYFEAKIPDDAKGQQEALQQVRKQVVDRLNKGETSGFGASPNQPQKSEAAPVKTVEARRPGRDADRN
;
A
#
# COMPACT_ATOMS: atom_id res chain seq x y z
N MET A 1 40.16 7.24 13.04
CA MET A 1 39.03 7.84 13.78
C MET A 1 37.95 6.77 13.86
N SER A 2 37.56 6.32 15.06
CA SER A 2 36.46 5.34 15.16
C SER A 2 35.16 6.05 14.79
N VAL A 3 34.59 5.67 13.65
CA VAL A 3 33.22 6.03 13.27
C VAL A 3 32.33 5.50 14.39
N THR A 4 31.60 6.38 15.08
CA THR A 4 30.60 5.92 16.07
C THR A 4 29.45 5.24 15.32
N ASP A 5 28.69 4.34 15.97
CA ASP A 5 27.55 3.67 15.32
C ASP A 5 26.55 4.68 14.71
N ASN A 6 26.41 5.85 15.34
CA ASN A 6 25.60 6.96 14.85
C ASN A 6 26.17 7.62 13.58
N ASP A 7 27.50 7.74 13.47
CA ASP A 7 28.14 8.27 12.27
C ASP A 7 28.04 7.27 11.10
N ARG A 8 28.10 5.97 11.40
CA ARG A 8 27.89 4.89 10.42
C ARG A 8 26.47 4.93 9.87
N GLU A 9 25.45 5.03 10.73
CA GLU A 9 24.03 5.10 10.32
C GLU A 9 23.75 6.35 9.46
N LYS A 10 24.28 7.51 9.84
CA LYS A 10 24.15 8.75 9.05
C LYS A 10 24.78 8.62 7.66
N LEU A 11 25.97 8.03 7.59
CA LEU A 11 26.68 7.83 6.33
C LEU A 11 25.92 6.87 5.42
N GLU A 12 25.46 5.74 5.97
CA GLU A 12 24.63 4.77 5.25
C GLU A 12 23.34 5.40 4.71
N THR A 13 22.67 6.20 5.54
CA THR A 13 21.45 6.94 5.18
C THR A 13 21.72 7.91 4.03
N SER A 14 22.86 8.61 4.03
CA SER A 14 23.24 9.54 2.95
C SER A 14 23.39 8.83 1.61
N PHE A 15 24.12 7.70 1.56
CA PHE A 15 24.27 6.90 0.35
C PHE A 15 22.92 6.36 -0.16
N THR A 16 22.15 5.74 0.74
CA THR A 16 20.92 5.04 0.34
C THR A 16 19.80 6.01 -0.06
N THR A 17 19.69 7.17 0.59
CA THR A 17 18.69 8.20 0.23
C THR A 17 18.90 8.71 -1.19
N ARG A 18 20.15 9.00 -1.58
CA ARG A 18 20.48 9.39 -2.95
C ARG A 18 20.02 8.34 -3.97
N ARG A 19 20.27 7.05 -3.70
CA ARG A 19 19.91 5.97 -4.62
C ARG A 19 18.41 5.71 -4.69
N VAL A 20 17.68 5.91 -3.59
CA VAL A 20 16.21 5.87 -3.62
C VAL A 20 15.66 6.99 -4.51
N THR A 21 16.17 8.23 -4.40
CA THR A 21 15.76 9.32 -5.31
C THR A 21 16.10 9.03 -6.77
N GLU A 22 17.28 8.47 -7.05
CA GLU A 22 17.64 8.07 -8.42
C GLU A 22 16.71 6.96 -8.97
N LEU A 23 16.21 6.07 -8.11
CA LEU A 23 15.22 5.05 -8.47
C LEU A 23 13.82 5.61 -8.72
N GLU A 24 13.49 6.80 -8.20
CA GLU A 24 12.24 7.49 -8.56
C GLU A 24 12.30 8.07 -9.98
N LEU A 25 13.48 8.50 -10.42
CA LEU A 25 13.69 9.05 -11.76
C LEU A 25 13.94 7.95 -12.82
N ASN A 26 14.63 6.89 -12.43
CA ASN A 26 14.96 5.77 -13.30
C ASN A 26 14.65 4.44 -12.57
N PRO A 27 13.37 4.03 -12.55
CA PRO A 27 12.92 2.82 -11.86
C PRO A 27 13.55 1.56 -12.47
N VAL A 28 13.50 0.45 -11.74
CA VAL A 28 13.89 -0.85 -12.29
C VAL A 28 12.78 -1.28 -13.25
N ARG A 29 13.16 -1.81 -14.42
CA ARG A 29 12.21 -2.32 -15.42
C ARG A 29 12.18 -3.85 -15.34
N GLY A 30 10.99 -4.44 -15.38
CA GLY A 30 10.81 -5.90 -15.36
C GLY A 30 9.51 -6.30 -14.66
N GLU A 31 9.28 -7.60 -14.52
CA GLU A 31 7.98 -8.20 -14.18
C GLU A 31 7.68 -8.28 -12.67
N PHE A 32 8.29 -7.41 -11.86
CA PHE A 32 8.16 -7.43 -10.38
C PHE A 32 8.46 -8.81 -9.74
N ASP A 33 9.44 -9.53 -10.30
CA ASP A 33 9.90 -10.82 -9.80
C ASP A 33 11.04 -10.70 -8.77
N VAL A 34 11.64 -11.84 -8.39
CA VAL A 34 12.80 -11.87 -7.48
C VAL A 34 13.98 -11.09 -8.05
N GLY A 35 14.20 -11.13 -9.37
CA GLY A 35 15.26 -10.38 -10.02
C GLY A 35 15.06 -8.88 -9.87
N HIS A 36 13.84 -8.40 -10.08
CA HIS A 36 13.45 -7.01 -9.86
C HIS A 36 13.69 -6.60 -8.39
N LEU A 37 13.24 -7.41 -7.43
CA LEU A 37 13.41 -7.13 -6.00
C LEU A 37 14.90 -7.04 -5.60
N LYS A 38 15.73 -7.98 -6.09
CA LYS A 38 17.17 -7.97 -5.88
C LYS A 38 17.85 -6.78 -6.53
N GLU A 39 17.43 -6.39 -7.74
CA GLU A 39 18.01 -5.25 -8.44
C GLU A 39 17.70 -3.92 -7.74
N ILE A 40 16.49 -3.75 -7.19
CA ILE A 40 16.18 -2.59 -6.34
C ILE A 40 17.13 -2.56 -5.14
N ASN A 41 17.26 -3.67 -4.41
CA ASN A 41 18.17 -3.73 -3.27
C ASN A 41 19.61 -3.42 -3.70
N ARG A 42 20.10 -4.07 -4.75
CA ARG A 42 21.44 -3.85 -5.31
C ARG A 42 21.67 -2.37 -5.58
N ARG A 43 20.75 -1.69 -6.28
CA ARG A 43 20.87 -0.27 -6.62
C ARG A 43 20.82 0.66 -5.40
N ILE A 44 20.00 0.36 -4.39
CA ILE A 44 19.95 1.16 -3.16
C ILE A 44 21.27 1.08 -2.39
N PHE A 45 21.88 -0.11 -2.33
CA PHE A 45 23.03 -0.38 -1.45
C PHE A 45 24.38 -0.48 -2.19
N GLN A 46 24.43 -0.29 -3.51
CA GLN A 46 25.62 -0.53 -4.35
C GLN A 46 26.88 0.24 -3.96
N ASP A 47 26.75 1.40 -3.30
CA ASP A 47 27.89 2.23 -2.94
C ASP A 47 28.52 1.83 -1.60
N LEU A 48 27.76 1.15 -0.73
CA LEU A 48 28.17 0.87 0.65
C LEU A 48 29.44 0.03 0.75
N PRO A 49 29.63 -1.06 -0.04
CA PRO A 49 30.87 -1.83 0.02
C PRO A 49 32.11 -0.97 -0.27
N LYS A 50 32.04 -0.09 -1.28
CA LYS A 50 33.15 0.83 -1.62
C LYS A 50 33.38 1.92 -0.57
N ALA A 51 32.38 2.19 0.27
CA ALA A 51 32.45 3.15 1.36
C ALA A 51 32.91 2.54 2.69
N GLY A 52 33.38 1.28 2.70
CA GLY A 52 33.87 0.60 3.91
C GLY A 52 32.81 -0.16 4.70
N PHE A 53 31.66 -0.47 4.09
CA PHE A 53 30.63 -1.35 4.65
C PHE A 53 30.77 -2.75 4.05
N ASP A 54 31.86 -3.45 4.37
CA ASP A 54 32.24 -4.74 3.75
C ASP A 54 31.23 -5.88 4.05
N ASP A 55 30.45 -5.70 5.11
CA ASP A 55 29.36 -6.57 5.57
C ASP A 55 28.08 -6.47 4.72
N VAL A 56 27.91 -5.37 3.97
CA VAL A 56 26.75 -5.19 3.10
C VAL A 56 26.95 -5.96 1.79
N LYS A 57 25.96 -6.78 1.43
CA LYS A 57 25.91 -7.55 0.18
C LYS A 57 24.72 -7.12 -0.67
N PRO A 58 24.87 -6.09 -1.54
CA PRO A 58 23.76 -5.53 -2.31
C PRO A 58 23.15 -6.55 -3.28
N GLY A 59 21.84 -6.77 -3.18
CA GLY A 59 21.09 -7.69 -4.04
C GLY A 59 21.19 -9.17 -3.66
N GLU A 60 21.89 -9.50 -2.57
CA GLU A 60 22.02 -10.88 -2.09
C GLU A 60 21.04 -11.15 -0.96
N PHE A 61 20.40 -12.32 -1.01
CA PHE A 61 19.53 -12.75 0.08
C PHE A 61 20.36 -13.16 1.31
N ARG A 62 19.81 -12.94 2.49
CA ARG A 62 20.41 -13.41 3.75
C ARG A 62 20.41 -14.94 3.81
N PRO A 63 21.33 -15.56 4.57
CA PRO A 63 21.24 -16.99 4.88
C PRO A 63 19.99 -17.30 5.72
N PRO A 64 19.56 -18.58 5.75
CA PRO A 64 18.47 -19.00 6.61
C PRO A 64 18.81 -18.77 8.09
N ALA A 65 17.76 -18.61 8.91
CA ALA A 65 17.88 -18.63 10.35
C ALA A 65 18.48 -19.96 10.81
N PRO A 66 19.28 -19.98 11.89
CA PRO A 66 19.81 -21.24 12.42
C PRO A 66 18.70 -22.24 12.71
N GLU A 67 18.99 -23.52 12.52
CA GLU A 67 18.04 -24.60 12.78
C GLU A 67 17.47 -24.51 14.21
N GLY A 68 16.15 -24.65 14.33
CA GLY A 68 15.44 -24.55 15.61
C GLY A 68 15.33 -23.14 16.20
N LYS A 69 15.81 -22.09 15.52
CA LYS A 69 15.69 -20.69 15.98
C LYS A 69 14.79 -19.87 15.07
N ASP A 70 14.00 -18.99 15.67
CA ASP A 70 13.22 -17.99 14.96
C ASP A 70 14.05 -16.73 14.69
N TRP A 71 13.79 -16.07 13.56
CA TRP A 71 14.39 -14.77 13.25
C TRP A 71 13.53 -13.66 13.85
N VAL A 72 13.98 -13.07 14.96
CA VAL A 72 13.18 -12.10 15.72
C VAL A 72 13.94 -10.79 15.88
N LYS A 73 13.24 -9.66 15.75
CA LYS A 73 13.78 -8.33 16.00
C LYS A 73 13.05 -7.64 17.14
N ASN A 74 13.80 -7.07 18.09
CA ASN A 74 13.28 -6.11 19.05
C ASN A 74 13.37 -4.70 18.45
N ARG A 75 12.26 -3.95 18.46
CA ARG A 75 12.14 -2.61 17.90
C ARG A 75 11.89 -1.60 19.02
N GLY A 76 12.67 -0.53 19.03
CA GLY A 76 12.31 0.67 19.79
C GLY A 76 11.31 1.50 18.99
N LEU A 77 10.15 1.78 19.58
CA LEU A 77 9.15 2.73 19.08
C LEU A 77 8.93 3.79 20.15
N ALA A 78 8.84 5.07 19.74
CA ALA A 78 8.64 6.18 20.65
C ALA A 78 7.24 6.19 21.28
N THR A 79 6.23 5.70 20.55
CA THR A 79 4.83 5.67 20.99
C THR A 79 4.44 4.41 21.76
N VAL A 80 5.33 3.41 21.83
CA VAL A 80 5.05 2.11 22.43
C VAL A 80 6.05 1.82 23.55
N ALA A 81 5.60 1.89 24.81
CA ALA A 81 6.47 1.73 25.96
C ALA A 81 6.97 0.28 26.14
N GLY A 82 8.27 0.05 26.20
CA GLY A 82 8.85 -1.30 26.42
C GLY A 82 9.20 -2.03 25.13
N SER A 83 9.52 -3.32 25.23
CA SER A 83 10.00 -4.10 24.07
C SER A 83 8.89 -4.35 23.05
N PHE A 84 9.22 -4.30 21.77
CA PHE A 84 8.29 -4.56 20.67
C PHE A 84 8.93 -5.59 19.74
N TYR A 85 8.33 -6.77 19.60
CA TYR A 85 8.94 -7.87 18.87
C TYR A 85 8.23 -8.17 17.56
N VAL A 86 9.02 -8.41 16.52
CA VAL A 86 8.53 -8.92 15.24
C VAL A 86 9.30 -10.19 14.87
N ALA A 87 8.57 -11.25 14.54
CA ALA A 87 9.13 -12.49 14.04
C ALA A 87 9.00 -12.55 12.52
N TYR A 88 10.08 -12.95 11.86
CA TYR A 88 10.18 -13.08 10.42
C TYR A 88 10.34 -14.55 10.03
N SER A 89 10.28 -14.81 8.72
CA SER A 89 10.49 -16.14 8.16
C SER A 89 11.88 -16.68 8.46
N SER A 90 12.06 -17.98 8.28
CA SER A 90 13.37 -18.60 8.41
C SER A 90 14.27 -18.31 7.20
N MET A 91 13.73 -17.89 6.06
CA MET A 91 14.43 -17.86 4.76
C MET A 91 15.00 -19.21 4.35
N ASP A 92 14.30 -20.29 4.69
CA ASP A 92 14.57 -21.62 4.15
C ASP A 92 13.99 -21.78 2.73
N THR A 93 14.11 -22.98 2.15
CA THR A 93 13.59 -23.28 0.81
C THR A 93 12.09 -22.99 0.68
N ASN A 94 11.30 -23.26 1.73
CA ASN A 94 9.85 -23.00 1.69
C ASN A 94 9.56 -21.49 1.66
N ASP A 95 10.34 -20.69 2.39
CA ASP A 95 10.22 -19.24 2.38
C ASP A 95 10.67 -18.62 1.05
N HIS A 96 11.64 -19.24 0.36
CA HIS A 96 11.98 -18.88 -1.02
C HIS A 96 10.84 -19.20 -2.01
N GLU A 97 10.18 -20.35 -1.85
CA GLU A 97 9.01 -20.70 -2.66
C GLU A 97 7.83 -19.76 -2.38
N ARG A 98 7.58 -19.44 -1.10
CA ARG A 98 6.59 -18.44 -0.67
C ARG A 98 6.86 -17.09 -1.31
N LEU A 99 8.11 -16.62 -1.30
CA LEU A 99 8.51 -15.37 -1.96
C LEU A 99 8.16 -15.37 -3.45
N ASN A 100 8.52 -16.43 -4.18
CA ASN A 100 8.19 -16.55 -5.60
C ASN A 100 6.66 -16.52 -5.80
N LYS A 101 5.91 -17.29 -5.00
CA LYS A 101 4.45 -17.36 -5.07
C LYS A 101 3.78 -16.01 -4.83
N VAL A 102 4.27 -15.26 -3.85
CA VAL A 102 3.79 -13.93 -3.51
C VAL A 102 4.03 -12.95 -4.67
N LEU A 103 5.20 -13.03 -5.30
CA LEU A 103 5.56 -12.16 -6.43
C LEU A 103 4.77 -12.48 -7.72
N GLU A 104 4.24 -13.70 -7.91
CA GLU A 104 3.27 -13.99 -9.00
C GLU A 104 1.99 -13.11 -8.92
N GLY A 105 1.69 -12.57 -7.73
CA GLY A 105 0.61 -11.63 -7.50
C GLY A 105 0.96 -10.17 -7.79
N ALA A 106 2.24 -9.83 -7.94
CA ALA A 106 2.74 -8.47 -8.13
C ALA A 106 2.62 -7.98 -9.58
N VAL A 107 1.46 -8.18 -10.22
CA VAL A 107 1.23 -7.84 -11.63
C VAL A 107 0.49 -6.51 -11.75
N PRO A 108 1.09 -5.45 -12.33
CA PRO A 108 0.46 -4.12 -12.41
C PRO A 108 -0.94 -4.14 -13.02
N ASP A 109 -1.15 -4.90 -14.10
CA ASP A 109 -2.44 -4.97 -14.79
C ASP A 109 -3.55 -5.63 -13.97
N LYS A 110 -3.21 -6.52 -13.01
CA LYS A 110 -4.19 -7.07 -12.07
C LYS A 110 -4.60 -6.07 -10.99
N LEU A 111 -3.79 -5.04 -10.76
CA LEU A 111 -4.04 -3.98 -9.79
C LEU A 111 -4.70 -2.75 -10.42
N ARG A 112 -4.57 -2.59 -11.74
CA ARG A 112 -5.09 -1.45 -12.49
C ARG A 112 -6.61 -1.38 -12.39
N GLY A 113 -7.11 -0.19 -12.04
CA GLY A 113 -8.55 0.10 -12.05
C GLY A 113 -9.33 -0.39 -10.84
N LEU A 114 -8.70 -1.09 -9.89
CA LEU A 114 -9.30 -1.46 -8.61
C LEU A 114 -9.84 -0.23 -7.85
N LYS A 115 -10.85 -0.44 -7.01
CA LYS A 115 -11.21 0.59 -6.03
C LYS A 115 -10.06 0.76 -5.04
N THR A 116 -9.93 1.96 -4.47
CA THR A 116 -8.79 2.27 -3.60
C THR A 116 -8.72 1.32 -2.40
N GLU A 117 -9.87 0.94 -1.85
CA GLU A 117 -9.95 -0.06 -0.78
C GLU A 117 -9.44 -1.45 -1.20
N GLU A 118 -9.80 -1.93 -2.39
CA GLU A 118 -9.33 -3.21 -2.92
C GLU A 118 -7.84 -3.18 -3.26
N PHE A 119 -7.38 -2.05 -3.81
CA PHE A 119 -5.97 -1.82 -4.10
C PHE A 119 -5.14 -1.82 -2.80
N THR A 120 -5.54 -1.06 -1.78
CA THR A 120 -4.79 -1.00 -0.51
C THR A 120 -4.79 -2.34 0.22
N ALA A 121 -5.88 -3.10 0.14
CA ALA A 121 -5.93 -4.48 0.63
C ALA A 121 -4.95 -5.39 -0.09
N THR A 122 -4.85 -5.28 -1.41
CA THR A 122 -3.98 -6.15 -2.23
C THR A 122 -2.51 -5.78 -2.07
N ILE A 123 -2.14 -4.50 -2.22
CA ILE A 123 -0.75 -4.04 -2.06
C ILE A 123 -0.28 -4.18 -0.59
N GLY A 124 -1.17 -3.99 0.38
CA GLY A 124 -0.88 -4.18 1.80
C GLY A 124 -0.57 -5.64 2.14
N ARG A 125 -1.36 -6.59 1.61
CA ARG A 125 -1.06 -8.03 1.75
C ARG A 125 0.26 -8.39 1.10
N LEU A 126 0.51 -7.92 -0.13
CA LEU A 126 1.79 -8.15 -0.82
C LEU A 126 2.96 -7.64 0.03
N TYR A 127 2.89 -6.41 0.54
CA TYR A 127 3.94 -5.83 1.36
C TYR A 127 4.16 -6.61 2.66
N ALA A 128 3.09 -7.04 3.35
CA ALA A 128 3.19 -7.82 4.58
C ALA A 128 3.85 -9.19 4.35
N GLU A 129 3.50 -9.88 3.26
CA GLU A 129 4.11 -11.15 2.86
C GLU A 129 5.61 -10.99 2.57
N LEU A 130 5.99 -9.98 1.77
CA LEU A 130 7.39 -9.71 1.46
C LEU A 130 8.19 -9.29 2.71
N ASP A 131 7.59 -8.52 3.62
CA ASP A 131 8.25 -8.10 4.86
C ASP A 131 8.36 -9.25 5.86
N TYR A 132 7.41 -10.20 5.87
CA TYR A 132 7.51 -11.45 6.63
C TYR A 132 8.66 -12.32 6.14
N VAL A 133 8.77 -12.52 4.82
CA VAL A 133 9.90 -13.22 4.20
C VAL A 133 11.23 -12.59 4.65
N HIS A 134 11.30 -11.25 4.63
CA HIS A 134 12.46 -10.48 5.09
C HIS A 134 13.79 -10.91 4.43
N PRO A 135 13.88 -10.85 3.09
CA PRO A 135 14.87 -11.62 2.35
C PRO A 135 16.31 -11.09 2.40
N PHE A 136 16.55 -9.85 2.81
CA PHE A 136 17.89 -9.24 2.87
C PHE A 136 18.39 -9.15 4.32
N SER A 137 19.71 -9.09 4.53
CA SER A 137 20.30 -8.94 5.87
C SER A 137 19.98 -7.60 6.52
N ASP A 138 19.92 -6.55 5.71
CA ASP A 138 19.40 -5.24 6.07
C ASP A 138 18.75 -4.55 4.86
N GLY A 139 18.00 -3.48 5.10
CA GLY A 139 17.46 -2.65 4.02
C GLY A 139 16.13 -3.12 3.45
N ASN A 140 15.50 -4.13 4.05
CA ASN A 140 14.19 -4.66 3.64
C ASN A 140 13.15 -3.53 3.52
N SER A 141 12.95 -2.71 4.56
CA SER A 141 11.95 -1.64 4.51
C SER A 141 12.20 -0.60 3.41
N ARG A 142 13.46 -0.31 3.05
CA ARG A 142 13.76 0.62 1.93
C ARG A 142 13.46 -0.05 0.59
N THR A 143 13.93 -1.28 0.42
CA THR A 143 13.70 -2.08 -0.79
C THR A 143 12.21 -2.30 -1.06
N LEU A 144 11.46 -2.77 -0.06
CA LEU A 144 10.04 -3.11 -0.21
C LEU A 144 9.15 -1.88 -0.44
N ARG A 145 9.48 -0.74 0.19
CA ARG A 145 8.77 0.52 -0.08
C ARG A 145 9.03 1.02 -1.50
N THR A 146 10.27 0.93 -1.99
CA THR A 146 10.60 1.27 -3.39
C THR A 146 9.92 0.32 -4.37
N PHE A 147 9.97 -1.00 -4.13
CA PHE A 147 9.34 -2.02 -4.96
C PHE A 147 7.82 -1.79 -5.09
N THR A 148 7.13 -1.65 -3.96
CA THR A 148 5.68 -1.42 -3.93
C THR A 148 5.27 -0.06 -4.50
N LYS A 149 6.10 0.97 -4.36
CA LYS A 149 5.87 2.27 -5.01
C LYS A 149 5.98 2.16 -6.53
N GLN A 150 6.99 1.46 -7.05
CA GLN A 150 7.13 1.24 -8.49
C GLN A 150 5.94 0.43 -9.04
N LEU A 151 5.52 -0.63 -8.33
CA LEU A 151 4.34 -1.43 -8.69
C LEU A 151 3.05 -0.59 -8.69
N ALA A 152 2.85 0.23 -7.66
CA ALA A 152 1.69 1.12 -7.57
C ALA A 152 1.66 2.12 -8.75
N ASN A 153 2.79 2.74 -9.06
CA ASN A 153 2.90 3.70 -10.16
C ASN A 153 2.53 3.05 -11.50
N GLU A 154 3.03 1.84 -11.77
CA GLU A 154 2.73 1.12 -13.02
C GLU A 154 1.27 0.67 -13.11
N ALA A 155 0.64 0.39 -11.96
CA ALA A 155 -0.79 0.11 -11.83
C ALA A 155 -1.69 1.36 -11.90
N GLY A 156 -1.12 2.56 -11.95
CA GLY A 156 -1.88 3.83 -12.02
C GLY A 156 -2.30 4.40 -10.66
N TYR A 157 -1.50 4.15 -9.61
CA TYR A 157 -1.67 4.70 -8.27
C TYR A 157 -0.40 5.39 -7.80
N ASP A 158 -0.55 6.52 -7.12
CA ASP A 158 0.50 7.17 -6.35
C ASP A 158 0.47 6.61 -4.92
N LEU A 159 1.57 5.97 -4.50
CA LEU A 159 1.79 5.46 -3.14
C LEU A 159 2.89 6.28 -2.44
N ASP A 160 2.48 7.18 -1.56
CA ASP A 160 3.36 8.13 -0.86
C ASP A 160 3.72 7.64 0.55
N TRP A 161 4.77 6.82 0.64
CA TRP A 161 5.32 6.37 1.92
C TRP A 161 5.82 7.51 2.82
N SER A 162 6.12 8.70 2.28
CA SER A 162 6.63 9.82 3.08
C SER A 162 5.58 10.39 4.04
N ARG A 163 4.30 10.08 3.82
CA ARG A 163 3.21 10.47 4.73
C ARG A 163 3.38 9.92 6.13
N PHE A 164 3.96 8.73 6.26
CA PHE A 164 4.22 8.10 7.55
C PHE A 164 5.54 8.57 8.19
N ASN A 165 6.24 9.56 7.62
CA ASN A 165 7.44 10.14 8.24
C ASN A 165 7.16 11.51 8.88
N LYS A 166 5.91 11.97 8.89
CA LYS A 166 5.52 13.30 9.38
C LYS A 166 4.94 13.23 10.79
N GLY A 167 5.32 14.19 11.63
CA GLY A 167 4.80 14.36 12.99
C GLY A 167 5.35 13.37 14.01
N ASP A 168 5.03 13.61 15.28
CA ASP A 168 5.42 12.73 16.39
C ASP A 168 4.73 11.38 16.24
N GLY A 169 5.51 10.30 16.20
CA GLY A 169 5.00 8.94 16.10
C GLY A 169 4.55 8.48 14.71
N GLY A 170 4.65 9.32 13.65
CA GLY A 170 4.23 8.92 12.30
C GLY A 170 4.93 7.65 11.80
N ARG A 171 6.25 7.56 12.07
CA ARG A 171 7.06 6.37 11.78
C ARG A 171 6.50 5.14 12.49
N ASP A 172 6.09 5.30 13.74
CA ASP A 172 5.67 4.19 14.60
C ASP A 172 4.33 3.64 14.15
N VAL A 173 3.39 4.47 13.68
CA VAL A 173 2.11 4.02 13.14
C VAL A 173 2.31 3.02 11.99
N LEU A 174 3.24 3.30 11.07
CA LEU A 174 3.56 2.37 9.99
C LEU A 174 4.18 1.07 10.52
N TYR A 175 5.13 1.15 11.45
CA TYR A 175 5.75 -0.05 12.02
C TYR A 175 4.75 -0.90 12.80
N ILE A 176 3.83 -0.28 13.54
CA ILE A 176 2.78 -0.99 14.28
C ILE A 176 1.87 -1.75 13.31
N ALA A 177 1.31 -1.07 12.30
CA ALA A 177 0.39 -1.69 11.34
C ALA A 177 1.07 -2.81 10.54
N ARG A 178 2.32 -2.58 10.10
CA ARG A 178 3.11 -3.56 9.36
C ARG A 178 3.49 -4.76 10.22
N ASP A 179 4.10 -4.52 11.38
CA ASP A 179 4.63 -5.60 12.22
C ASP A 179 3.48 -6.41 12.84
N ARG A 180 2.28 -5.82 13.01
CA ARG A 180 1.05 -6.57 13.30
C ARG A 180 0.77 -7.61 12.21
N SER A 181 0.73 -7.20 10.93
CA SER A 181 0.51 -8.13 9.82
C SER A 181 1.59 -9.21 9.73
N VAL A 182 2.87 -8.82 9.89
CA VAL A 182 3.99 -9.77 9.87
C VAL A 182 3.89 -10.79 11.00
N ASN A 183 3.57 -10.36 12.22
CA ASN A 183 3.43 -11.26 13.36
C ASN A 183 2.24 -12.21 13.22
N GLU A 184 1.11 -11.75 12.64
CA GLU A 184 -0.01 -12.66 12.34
C GLU A 184 0.38 -13.73 11.30
N LEU A 185 1.18 -13.38 10.29
CA LEU A 185 1.75 -14.36 9.35
C LEU A 185 2.75 -15.30 10.03
N ALA A 186 3.52 -14.81 11.00
CA ALA A 186 4.58 -15.57 11.65
C ALA A 186 4.06 -16.60 12.66
N LYS A 187 2.98 -16.30 13.41
CA LYS A 187 2.43 -17.17 14.47
C LYS A 187 2.39 -18.66 14.16
N PRO A 188 1.80 -19.14 13.03
CA PRO A 188 1.74 -20.57 12.75
C PRO A 188 3.11 -21.22 12.47
N HIS A 189 4.17 -20.43 12.32
CA HIS A 189 5.51 -20.88 11.94
C HIS A 189 6.56 -20.67 13.05
N ILE A 190 6.21 -19.99 14.15
CA ILE A 190 7.12 -19.76 15.29
C ILE A 190 7.42 -21.09 15.99
N LYS A 191 8.71 -21.36 16.20
CA LYS A 191 9.20 -22.63 16.78
C LYS A 191 9.49 -22.49 18.26
N ASP A 192 10.03 -21.36 18.68
CA ASP A 192 10.47 -21.09 20.04
C ASP A 192 9.32 -20.52 20.89
N GLU A 193 9.06 -21.13 22.05
CA GLU A 193 7.97 -20.71 22.94
C GLU A 193 8.16 -19.29 23.49
N ASP A 194 9.40 -18.87 23.71
CA ASP A 194 9.68 -17.53 24.21
C ASP A 194 9.39 -16.47 23.14
N THR A 195 9.75 -16.77 21.90
CA THR A 195 9.38 -15.99 20.72
C THR A 195 7.87 -15.89 20.58
N MET A 196 7.13 -16.99 20.73
CA MET A 196 5.67 -16.98 20.70
C MET A 196 5.10 -16.05 21.77
N ARG A 197 5.56 -16.16 23.03
CA ARG A 197 5.12 -15.28 24.13
C ARG A 197 5.38 -13.81 23.83
N LYS A 198 6.56 -13.47 23.30
CA LYS A 198 6.94 -12.11 22.91
C LYS A 198 6.07 -11.55 21.79
N VAL A 199 5.76 -12.37 20.78
CA VAL A 199 4.92 -11.99 19.64
C VAL A 199 3.48 -11.78 20.08
N VAL A 200 2.90 -12.71 20.84
CA VAL A 200 1.52 -12.58 21.37
C VAL A 200 1.42 -11.33 22.25
N SER A 201 2.35 -11.13 23.18
CA SER A 201 2.36 -9.93 24.02
C SER A 201 2.49 -8.63 23.21
N THR A 202 3.24 -8.65 22.12
CA THR A 202 3.34 -7.49 21.21
C THR A 202 2.00 -7.22 20.53
N LEU A 203 1.33 -8.26 20.02
CA LEU A 203 0.03 -8.15 19.35
C LEU A 203 -1.06 -7.62 20.27
N ASP A 204 -1.15 -8.13 21.50
CA ASP A 204 -2.12 -7.68 22.50
C ASP A 204 -1.95 -6.17 22.80
N ARG A 205 -0.70 -5.71 22.87
CA ARG A 205 -0.40 -4.30 23.18
C ARG A 205 -0.68 -3.33 22.04
N ILE A 206 -0.75 -3.81 20.82
CA ILE A 206 -1.08 -3.00 19.64
C ILE A 206 -2.48 -3.27 19.10
N GLU A 207 -3.27 -4.05 19.83
CA GLU A 207 -4.69 -4.21 19.55
C GLU A 207 -5.37 -2.83 19.45
N GLY A 208 -6.30 -2.69 18.50
CA GLY A 208 -6.99 -1.43 18.22
C GLY A 208 -6.24 -0.45 17.31
N ASN A 209 -4.95 -0.67 17.01
CA ASN A 209 -4.26 0.12 15.97
C ASN A 209 -4.78 -0.25 14.57
N PRO A 210 -4.78 0.68 13.60
CA PRO A 210 -5.17 0.40 12.22
C PRO A 210 -4.36 -0.76 11.63
N ASP A 211 -5.02 -1.60 10.84
CA ASP A 211 -4.31 -2.57 10.01
C ASP A 211 -3.60 -1.88 8.85
N LEU A 212 -2.65 -2.59 8.22
CA LEU A 212 -1.87 -2.04 7.13
C LEU A 212 -2.74 -1.60 5.93
N PRO A 213 -3.70 -2.39 5.43
CA PRO A 213 -4.60 -1.94 4.35
C PRO A 213 -5.37 -0.65 4.64
N THR A 214 -5.85 -0.48 5.88
CA THR A 214 -6.58 0.72 6.30
C THR A 214 -5.64 1.91 6.36
N LEU A 215 -4.46 1.74 6.97
CA LEU A 215 -3.45 2.79 7.06
C LEU A 215 -2.98 3.28 5.68
N LEU A 216 -2.84 2.36 4.71
CA LEU A 216 -2.41 2.70 3.35
C LEU A 216 -3.43 3.54 2.58
N ARG A 217 -4.70 3.60 3.00
CA ARG A 217 -5.72 4.48 2.36
C ARG A 217 -5.34 5.95 2.42
N ASP A 218 -4.59 6.36 3.45
CA ASP A 218 -4.15 7.74 3.62
C ASP A 218 -2.93 8.09 2.76
N ALA A 219 -2.27 7.08 2.20
CA ALA A 219 -1.04 7.19 1.40
C ALA A 219 -1.22 6.78 -0.06
N VAL A 220 -2.36 6.22 -0.44
CA VAL A 220 -2.64 5.80 -1.81
C VAL A 220 -3.68 6.71 -2.45
N ARG A 221 -3.39 7.16 -3.68
CA ARG A 221 -4.36 7.85 -4.53
C ARG A 221 -4.27 7.33 -5.97
N PRO A 222 -5.39 7.08 -6.66
CA PRO A 222 -5.36 6.84 -8.11
C PRO A 222 -4.71 8.03 -8.83
N THR A 223 -3.77 7.79 -9.75
CA THR A 223 -3.05 8.86 -10.45
C THR A 223 -4.00 9.77 -11.23
N ARG A 224 -5.07 9.19 -11.81
CA ARG A 224 -6.16 9.96 -12.45
C ARG A 224 -6.80 10.99 -11.51
N ALA A 225 -6.94 10.69 -10.22
CA ALA A 225 -7.50 11.61 -9.23
C ALA A 225 -6.53 12.76 -8.95
N VAL A 226 -5.24 12.46 -8.84
CA VAL A 226 -4.17 13.45 -8.62
C VAL A 226 -4.05 14.39 -9.82
N GLU A 227 -4.05 13.85 -11.03
CA GLU A 227 -3.99 14.65 -12.26
C GLU A 227 -5.24 15.52 -12.42
N PHE A 228 -6.43 14.94 -12.22
CA PHE A 228 -7.67 15.70 -12.26
C PHE A 228 -7.69 16.82 -11.23
N GLU A 229 -7.23 16.60 -10.00
CA GLU A 229 -7.20 17.62 -8.95
C GLU A 229 -6.29 18.80 -9.33
N ARG A 230 -5.13 18.51 -9.90
CA ARG A 230 -4.11 19.50 -10.27
C ARG A 230 -4.40 20.23 -11.60
N SER A 231 -5.23 19.66 -12.47
CA SER A 231 -5.43 20.18 -13.83
C SER A 231 -6.23 21.49 -13.87
N ALA A 232 -5.72 22.51 -14.55
CA ALA A 232 -6.53 23.65 -14.96
C ALA A 232 -7.46 23.28 -16.12
N ARG A 233 -8.42 24.16 -16.45
CA ARG A 233 -9.30 23.96 -17.62
C ARG A 233 -8.51 23.83 -18.93
N ALA A 234 -7.38 24.54 -19.05
CA ALA A 234 -6.50 24.46 -20.21
C ALA A 234 -5.85 23.07 -20.39
N ASP A 235 -5.77 22.28 -19.32
CA ASP A 235 -5.10 20.97 -19.33
C ASP A 235 -6.05 19.82 -19.69
N GLU A 236 -7.37 20.04 -19.78
CA GLU A 236 -8.41 19.01 -19.95
C GLU A 236 -8.09 18.07 -21.12
N VAL A 237 -7.67 18.61 -22.28
CA VAL A 237 -7.36 17.82 -23.47
C VAL A 237 -6.20 16.86 -23.21
N GLU A 238 -5.15 17.31 -22.54
CA GLU A 238 -3.96 16.50 -22.29
C GLU A 238 -4.22 15.45 -21.20
N VAL A 239 -4.97 15.81 -20.16
CA VAL A 239 -5.39 14.86 -19.12
C VAL A 239 -6.29 13.77 -19.71
N LEU A 240 -7.23 14.11 -20.59
CA LEU A 240 -8.13 13.13 -21.22
C LEU A 240 -7.43 12.19 -22.21
N LYS A 241 -6.27 12.56 -22.77
CA LYS A 241 -5.46 11.61 -23.57
C LYS A 241 -4.89 10.49 -22.70
N LYS A 242 -4.52 10.81 -21.45
CA LYS A 242 -3.95 9.86 -20.49
C LYS A 242 -5.03 9.07 -19.75
N HIS A 243 -6.11 9.75 -19.39
CA HIS A 243 -7.20 9.23 -18.55
C HIS A 243 -8.56 9.51 -19.22
N PRO A 244 -8.89 8.82 -20.32
CA PRO A 244 -10.12 9.06 -21.08
C PRO A 244 -11.40 8.86 -20.26
N GLU A 245 -11.34 8.05 -19.20
CA GLU A 245 -12.43 7.83 -18.25
C GLU A 245 -12.84 9.10 -17.48
N LEU A 246 -11.98 10.13 -17.41
CA LEU A 246 -12.30 11.39 -16.72
C LEU A 246 -13.27 12.29 -17.50
N LYS A 247 -13.70 11.90 -18.70
CA LYS A 247 -14.62 12.70 -19.54
C LYS A 247 -15.89 13.12 -18.80
N GLU A 248 -16.46 12.21 -18.01
CA GLU A 248 -17.65 12.54 -17.21
C GLU A 248 -17.32 13.53 -16.09
N ALA A 249 -16.21 13.35 -15.38
CA ALA A 249 -15.77 14.22 -14.30
C ALA A 249 -15.57 15.68 -14.77
N PHE A 250 -14.88 15.88 -15.90
CA PHE A 250 -14.70 17.21 -16.49
C PHE A 250 -16.02 17.83 -16.95
N ARG A 251 -16.90 17.03 -17.58
CA ARG A 251 -18.24 17.48 -17.96
C ARG A 251 -19.04 17.96 -16.75
N THR A 252 -19.02 17.23 -15.64
CA THR A 252 -19.71 17.61 -14.40
C THR A 252 -19.23 18.97 -13.88
N VAL A 253 -17.91 19.17 -13.81
CA VAL A 253 -17.34 20.45 -13.33
C VAL A 253 -17.68 21.59 -14.31
N ARG A 254 -17.65 21.35 -15.62
CA ARG A 254 -18.03 22.36 -16.63
C ARG A 254 -19.50 22.74 -16.51
N SER A 255 -20.41 21.77 -16.44
CA SER A 255 -21.84 22.05 -16.28
C SER A 255 -22.16 22.79 -14.97
N ALA A 256 -21.41 22.51 -13.90
CA ALA A 256 -21.54 23.27 -12.66
C ALA A 256 -21.07 24.73 -12.81
N ALA A 257 -19.96 24.97 -13.53
CA ALA A 257 -19.49 26.32 -13.82
C ALA A 257 -20.54 27.12 -14.60
N ASP A 258 -21.08 26.54 -15.68
CA ASP A 258 -22.12 27.17 -16.50
C ASP A 258 -23.40 27.46 -15.66
N TYR A 259 -23.75 26.55 -14.74
CA TYR A 259 -24.88 26.73 -13.83
C TYR A 259 -24.66 27.90 -12.85
N PHE A 260 -23.50 28.00 -12.21
CA PHE A 260 -23.23 29.07 -11.24
C PHE A 260 -23.08 30.43 -11.92
N GLU A 261 -22.48 30.50 -13.11
CA GLU A 261 -22.43 31.72 -13.93
C GLU A 261 -23.85 32.23 -14.26
N ALA A 262 -24.76 31.32 -14.63
CA ALA A 262 -26.16 31.70 -14.89
C ALA A 262 -26.96 32.04 -13.63
N LYS A 263 -26.65 31.41 -12.49
CA LYS A 263 -27.46 31.53 -11.25
C LYS A 263 -27.07 32.72 -10.38
N ILE A 264 -25.79 33.05 -10.33
CA ILE A 264 -25.22 34.12 -9.50
C ILE A 264 -24.21 34.96 -10.29
N PRO A 265 -24.63 35.60 -11.40
CA PRO A 265 -23.71 36.23 -12.37
C PRO A 265 -22.81 37.31 -11.76
N ASP A 266 -23.27 38.03 -10.74
CA ASP A 266 -22.54 39.14 -10.12
C ASP A 266 -21.67 38.73 -8.91
N ASP A 267 -21.65 37.43 -8.54
CA ASP A 267 -20.88 36.91 -7.41
C ASP A 267 -19.77 35.94 -7.86
N ALA A 268 -18.71 36.50 -8.45
CA ALA A 268 -17.56 35.72 -8.91
C ALA A 268 -16.90 34.90 -7.78
N LYS A 269 -16.94 35.40 -6.53
CA LYS A 269 -16.38 34.69 -5.37
C LYS A 269 -17.25 33.48 -5.03
N GLY A 270 -18.57 33.65 -4.94
CA GLY A 270 -19.52 32.56 -4.70
C GLY A 270 -19.48 31.50 -5.80
N GLN A 271 -19.33 31.90 -7.08
CA GLN A 271 -19.13 30.98 -8.19
C GLN A 271 -17.88 30.11 -7.99
N GLN A 272 -16.75 30.74 -7.65
CA GLN A 272 -15.48 30.04 -7.44
C GLN A 272 -15.58 29.07 -6.26
N GLU A 273 -16.13 29.49 -5.12
CA GLU A 273 -16.28 28.65 -3.93
C GLU A 273 -17.20 27.44 -4.21
N ALA A 274 -18.33 27.66 -4.89
CA ALA A 274 -19.27 26.60 -5.24
C ALA A 274 -18.65 25.61 -6.24
N LEU A 275 -17.91 26.09 -7.24
CA LEU A 275 -17.20 25.25 -8.21
C LEU A 275 -16.09 24.42 -7.54
N GLN A 276 -15.36 25.01 -6.59
CA GLN A 276 -14.36 24.29 -5.79
C GLN A 276 -15.00 23.16 -4.99
N GLN A 277 -16.20 23.36 -4.43
CA GLN A 277 -16.93 22.30 -3.73
C GLN A 277 -17.32 21.15 -4.66
N VAL A 278 -17.87 21.45 -5.85
CA VAL A 278 -18.19 20.41 -6.86
C VAL A 278 -16.93 19.65 -7.26
N ARG A 279 -15.84 20.35 -7.53
CA ARG A 279 -14.56 19.74 -7.88
C ARG A 279 -14.04 18.84 -6.76
N LYS A 280 -14.14 19.26 -5.50
CA LYS A 280 -13.76 18.46 -4.34
C LYS A 280 -14.58 17.16 -4.26
N GLN A 281 -15.90 17.22 -4.46
CA GLN A 281 -16.75 16.02 -4.47
C GLN A 281 -16.35 15.03 -5.57
N VAL A 282 -16.01 15.53 -6.77
CA VAL A 282 -15.50 14.69 -7.86
C VAL A 282 -14.16 14.06 -7.48
N VAL A 283 -13.22 14.84 -6.92
CA VAL A 283 -11.93 14.34 -6.44
C VAL A 283 -12.09 13.29 -5.35
N ASP A 284 -13.00 13.48 -4.39
CA ASP A 284 -13.26 12.51 -3.30
C ASP A 284 -13.74 11.16 -3.85
N ARG A 285 -14.58 11.18 -4.90
CA ARG A 285 -15.05 9.96 -5.58
C ARG A 285 -13.96 9.32 -6.43
N LEU A 286 -13.18 10.12 -7.16
CA LEU A 286 -12.00 9.65 -7.89
C LEU A 286 -10.97 9.01 -6.96
N ASN A 287 -10.75 9.59 -5.77
CA ASN A 287 -9.87 9.06 -4.73
C ASN A 287 -10.35 7.71 -4.18
N LYS A 288 -11.66 7.40 -4.24
CA LYS A 288 -12.21 6.06 -3.93
C LYS A 288 -12.08 5.07 -5.10
N GLY A 289 -11.64 5.55 -6.25
CA GLY A 289 -11.50 4.77 -7.48
C GLY A 289 -12.75 4.77 -8.36
N GLU A 290 -13.73 5.64 -8.11
CA GLU A 290 -14.87 5.84 -9.01
C GLU A 290 -14.44 6.53 -10.31
N THR A 291 -15.09 6.18 -11.42
CA THR A 291 -14.76 6.70 -12.77
C THR A 291 -16.00 7.15 -13.53
N SER A 292 -17.19 7.01 -12.95
CA SER A 292 -18.46 7.34 -13.59
C SER A 292 -19.53 7.72 -12.56
N GLY A 293 -20.64 8.25 -13.06
CA GLY A 293 -21.80 8.63 -12.25
C GLY A 293 -21.61 9.91 -11.45
N PHE A 294 -20.72 10.82 -11.88
CA PHE A 294 -20.42 12.09 -11.23
C PHE A 294 -21.56 13.11 -11.34
N GLY A 295 -22.50 12.92 -12.28
CA GLY A 295 -23.66 13.81 -12.46
C GLY A 295 -24.84 13.55 -11.51
N ALA A 296 -24.84 12.45 -10.77
CA ALA A 296 -25.89 12.14 -9.81
C ALA A 296 -25.70 12.98 -8.53
N SER A 297 -26.72 13.75 -8.17
CA SER A 297 -26.74 14.51 -6.92
C SER A 297 -26.58 13.57 -5.72
N PRO A 298 -25.85 13.92 -4.65
CA PRO A 298 -25.61 13.05 -3.48
C PRO A 298 -26.87 12.52 -2.77
N ASN A 299 -28.04 13.10 -3.08
CA ASN A 299 -29.35 12.77 -2.50
C ASN A 299 -30.25 11.88 -3.38
N GLN A 300 -29.74 11.26 -4.45
CA GLN A 300 -30.49 10.22 -5.14
C GLN A 300 -30.09 8.83 -4.61
N PRO A 301 -31.01 8.07 -3.98
CA PRO A 301 -30.70 6.70 -3.59
C PRO A 301 -30.30 5.90 -4.82
N GLN A 302 -29.10 5.30 -4.76
CA GLN A 302 -28.64 4.34 -5.76
C GLN A 302 -29.70 3.23 -5.86
N LYS A 303 -30.35 3.10 -7.02
CA LYS A 303 -31.09 1.89 -7.35
C LYS A 303 -30.07 0.76 -7.44
N SER A 304 -29.98 -0.05 -6.39
CA SER A 304 -29.33 -1.34 -6.48
C SER A 304 -30.11 -2.18 -7.49
N GLU A 305 -29.42 -2.64 -8.54
CA GLU A 305 -29.88 -3.78 -9.33
C GLU A 305 -29.81 -5.02 -8.44
N ALA A 306 -30.86 -5.22 -7.63
CA ALA A 306 -31.07 -6.49 -6.96
C ALA A 306 -31.52 -7.50 -8.01
N ALA A 307 -30.66 -8.47 -8.31
CA ALA A 307 -31.04 -9.69 -9.02
C ALA A 307 -32.20 -10.38 -8.28
N PRO A 308 -33.18 -10.96 -8.99
CA PRO A 308 -34.35 -11.57 -8.34
C PRO A 308 -33.92 -12.82 -7.58
N VAL A 309 -34.05 -12.77 -6.25
CA VAL A 309 -33.94 -13.93 -5.36
C VAL A 309 -35.06 -14.90 -5.71
N LYS A 310 -34.70 -16.09 -6.21
CA LYS A 310 -35.64 -17.21 -6.35
C LYS A 310 -36.02 -17.70 -4.96
N THR A 311 -37.28 -17.50 -4.60
CA THR A 311 -37.91 -18.10 -3.42
C THR A 311 -37.86 -19.62 -3.56
N VAL A 312 -37.11 -20.30 -2.69
CA VAL A 312 -37.18 -21.75 -2.53
C VAL A 312 -38.33 -22.04 -1.57
N GLU A 313 -39.43 -22.56 -2.08
CA GLU A 313 -40.53 -23.08 -1.26
C GLU A 313 -40.05 -24.28 -0.43
N ALA A 314 -40.28 -24.19 0.88
CA ALA A 314 -40.03 -25.26 1.83
C ALA A 314 -41.02 -26.43 1.56
N ARG A 315 -40.49 -27.57 1.10
CA ARG A 315 -41.25 -28.83 1.08
C ARG A 315 -41.46 -29.33 2.51
N ARG A 316 -42.72 -29.45 2.92
CA ARG A 316 -43.13 -30.21 4.11
C ARG A 316 -42.89 -31.71 3.89
N PRO A 317 -42.50 -32.48 4.92
CA PRO A 317 -42.45 -33.93 4.81
C PRO A 317 -43.88 -34.48 4.95
N GLY A 318 -44.40 -35.07 3.88
CA GLY A 318 -45.61 -35.87 3.90
C GLY A 318 -45.33 -37.22 4.58
N ARG A 319 -46.11 -37.52 5.61
CA ARG A 319 -46.33 -38.90 6.07
C ARG A 319 -47.20 -39.57 5.01
N ASP A 320 -46.82 -40.76 4.57
CA ASP A 320 -47.79 -41.77 4.17
C ASP A 320 -47.23 -43.16 4.53
N ALA A 321 -48.03 -43.85 5.33
CA ALA A 321 -48.01 -45.28 5.52
C ALA A 321 -49.04 -45.91 4.58
N ASP A 322 -48.82 -47.20 4.28
CA ASP A 322 -49.75 -48.17 3.70
C ASP A 322 -50.05 -48.12 2.19
N ARG A 323 -49.49 -49.10 1.47
CA ARG A 323 -50.20 -50.26 0.85
C ARG A 323 -49.37 -50.83 -0.32
N ASN A 324 -48.65 -51.93 -0.07
CA ASN A 324 -48.91 -53.31 -0.55
C ASN A 324 -47.64 -54.16 -0.43
#